data_AF-A0AA37IXR3-F1
#
_entry.id   AF-A0AA37IXR3-F1
#
_cell.length_a   1.000
_cell.length_b   1.000
_cell.length_c   1.000
_cell.angle_alpha   90.00
_cell.angle_beta   90.00
_cell.angle_gamma   90.00
#
_symmetry.space_group_name_H-M   'P 1'
#
loop_
_entity.id
_entity.type
_entity.pdbx_description
1 polymer ?
#
loop_
_entity_poly.entity_id
_entity_poly.type
_entity_poly.pdbx_seq_one_letter_code
_entity_poly.pdbx_strand_id
1 'polypeptide(L)' 'MAISPRAAYNLCNTTKDFRVVRIGTSIRVNRQSFDAWFAAL' A
#
# COMPACT_ATOMS: atom_id res chain seq x y z
N MET A 1 -10.94 -4.33 9.43
CA MET A 1 -9.62 -4.13 10.08
C MET A 1 -9.20 -2.69 9.86
N ALA A 2 -8.80 -1.99 10.91
CA ALA A 2 -8.17 -0.67 10.80
C ALA A 2 -6.71 -0.80 11.25
N ILE A 3 -5.79 -0.31 10.44
CA ILE A 3 -4.38 -0.20 10.82
C ILE A 3 -4.06 1.25 11.19
N SER A 4 -3.08 1.45 12.06
CA SER A 4 -2.61 2.80 12.38
C SER A 4 -2.01 3.46 11.12
N PRO A 5 -2.07 4.79 11.00
CA PRO A 5 -1.44 5.49 9.88
C PRO A 5 0.04 5.13 9.73
N ARG A 6 0.77 5.00 10.85
CA ARG A 6 2.18 4.62 10.83
C ARG A 6 2.42 3.21 10.30
N ALA A 7 1.56 2.25 10.66
CA ALA A 7 1.62 0.91 10.10
C ALA A 7 1.34 0.92 8.58
N ALA A 8 0.38 1.73 8.12
CA ALA A 8 0.09 1.90 6.69
C ALA A 8 1.31 2.45 5.93
N TYR A 9 1.97 3.48 6.47
CA TYR A 9 3.19 4.05 5.89
C TYR A 9 4.33 3.03 5.83
N ASN A 10 4.57 2.29 6.91
CA ASN A 10 5.62 1.28 6.95
C ASN A 10 5.36 0.19 5.92
N LEU A 11 4.12 -0.31 5.86
CA LEU A 11 3.71 -1.33 4.89
C LEU A 11 3.91 -0.85 3.45
N CYS A 12 3.49 0.37 3.13
CA CYS A 12 3.67 0.93 1.78
C CYS A 12 5.14 1.21 1.41
N ASN A 13 6.04 1.37 2.39
CA ASN A 13 7.46 1.63 2.12
C ASN A 13 8.28 0.35 1.89
N THR A 14 7.84 -0.79 2.44
CA THR A 14 8.58 -2.06 2.38
C THR A 14 7.95 -3.10 1.46
N THR A 15 6.65 -3.01 1.19
CA THR A 15 5.94 -3.98 0.34
C THR A 15 6.40 -3.93 -1.11
N LYS A 16 6.49 -5.12 -1.72
CA LYS A 16 6.62 -5.30 -3.18
C LYS A 16 5.42 -6.04 -3.77
N ASP A 17 4.41 -6.33 -2.95
CA ASP A 17 3.30 -7.22 -3.30
C ASP A 17 2.25 -6.50 -4.15
N PHE A 18 2.16 -5.18 -4.00
CA PHE A 18 1.33 -4.32 -4.83
C PHE A 18 2.07 -3.03 -5.19
N ARG A 19 1.56 -2.33 -6.21
CA ARG A 19 2.25 -1.16 -6.76
C ARG A 19 1.98 0.08 -5.92
N VAL A 20 3.06 0.60 -5.35
CA VAL A 20 3.10 1.86 -4.61
C VAL A 20 3.92 2.90 -5.39
N VAL A 21 3.43 4.14 -5.45
CA VAL A 21 4.09 5.27 -6.09
C VAL A 21 4.16 6.43 -5.11
N ARG A 22 5.32 7.08 -5.03
CA ARG A 22 5.52 8.31 -4.25
C ARG A 22 5.46 9.53 -5.16
N ILE A 23 4.64 10.50 -4.79
CA ILE A 23 4.50 11.79 -5.48
C ILE A 23 4.66 12.88 -4.44
N GLY A 24 5.85 13.49 -4.40
CA GLY A 24 6.23 14.42 -3.34
C GLY A 24 6.18 13.75 -1.97
N THR A 25 5.39 14.32 -1.06
CA THR A 25 5.16 13.80 0.30
C THR A 25 4.03 12.78 0.38
N SER A 26 3.29 12.55 -0.72
CA SER A 26 2.13 11.68 -0.76
C SER A 26 2.49 10.28 -1.28
N ILE A 27 1.95 9.26 -0.61
CA ILE A 27 1.98 7.87 -1.09
C ILE A 27 0.68 7.58 -1.83
N ARG A 28 0.79 7.00 -3.02
CA ARG A 28 -0.35 6.52 -3.81
C ARG A 28 -0.22 5.02 -4.03
N VAL A 29 -1.32 4.31 -3.80
CA VAL A 29 -1.40 2.87 -4.04
C VAL A 29 -2.25 2.64 -5.29
N ASN A 30 -1.77 1.80 -6.21
CA ASN A 30 -2.57 1.43 -7.36
C ASN A 30 -3.67 0.44 -6.90
N ARG A 31 -4.92 0.85 -7.07
CA ARG A 31 -6.10 0.08 -6.66
C ARG A 31 -6.09 -1.35 -7.18
N GLN A 32 -5.90 -1.54 -8.50
CA GLN A 32 -6.00 -2.87 -9.11
C GLN A 32 -4.95 -3.84 -8.54
N SER A 33 -3.70 -3.38 -8.38
CA SER A 33 -2.65 -4.22 -7.78
C SER A 33 -2.91 -4.52 -6.31
N PHE A 34 -3.49 -3.58 -5.56
CA PHE A 34 -3.82 -3.77 -4.16
C PHE A 34 -4.99 -4.73 -3.99
N ASP A 35 -6.05 -4.59 -4.80
CA ASP A 35 -7.21 -5.47 -4.77
C ASP A 35 -6.80 -6.92 -5.12
N ALA A 36 -5.90 -7.11 -6.08
CA ALA A 36 -5.36 -8.43 -6.42
C ALA A 36 -4.56 -9.06 -5.26
N TRP A 37 -3.71 -8.27 -4.60
CA TRP A 37 -2.98 -8.70 -3.41
C TRP A 37 -3.92 -9.03 -2.25
N PHE A 38 -4.91 -8.19 -2.00
CA PHE A 38 -5.86 -8.35 -0.89
C PHE A 38 -6.81 -9.53 -1.10
N ALA A 39 -7.20 -9.81 -2.34
CA ALA A 39 -8.01 -10.98 -2.68
C ALA A 39 -7.22 -12.30 -2.67
N ALA A 40 -5.89 -12.23 -2.77
CA ALA A 40 -5.00 -13.38 -2.64
C ALA A 40 -4.62 -13.71 -1.18
N LEU A 41 -4.99 -12.83 -0.25
CA LEU A 41 -4.74 -12.93 1.19
C LEU A 41 -5.89 -13.65 1.91
#